data_AF-A0AAV1M8W0-F1
#
_entry.id   AF-A0AAV1M8W0-F1
#
_cell.length_a   1.000
_cell.length_b   1.000
_cell.length_c   1.000
_cell.angle_alpha   90.00
_cell.angle_beta   90.00
_cell.angle_gamma   90.00
#
_symmetry.space_group_name_H-M   'P 1'
#
loop_
_entity.id
_entity.type
_entity.pdbx_description
1 polymer ?
#
loop_
_entity_poly.entity_id
_entity_poly.type
_entity_poly.pdbx_seq_one_letter_code
_entity_poly.pdbx_strand_id
1 'polypeptide(L)'
;MDGHIKWKSNWAPEIQGYLHGNSYLNFLQNDLPELLEYLPLRDLQNMWFQNDGCPAHYARLVREYLNQEYPGRWIGRLGPILWPPRSPDLNPLDFFYWGYLKDRVYSKPISTLDELRQNITQATDHINGRRYARRIKRSFLRRCHACINAGGQQFEHLL
;
A
#
# COMPACT_ATOMS: atom_id res chain seq x y z
N MET A 1 1.36 22.42 15.62
CA MET A 1 0.45 21.45 16.26
C MET A 1 1.11 20.10 16.12
N ASP A 2 1.76 19.66 17.18
CA ASP A 2 2.51 18.40 17.22
C ASP A 2 1.53 17.23 17.12
N GLY A 3 1.49 16.62 15.94
CA GLY A 3 0.67 15.46 15.62
C GLY A 3 1.26 14.18 16.20
N HIS A 4 1.33 14.11 17.54
CA HIS A 4 1.61 12.86 18.22
C HIS A 4 0.42 11.91 18.03
N ILE A 5 0.61 10.91 17.18
CA ILE A 5 -0.32 9.81 16.94
C ILE A 5 -0.54 9.09 18.26
N LYS A 6 -1.77 9.10 18.78
CA LYS A 6 -2.17 8.26 19.92
C LYS A 6 -2.87 7.02 19.38
N TRP A 7 -2.12 5.94 19.24
CA TRP A 7 -2.68 4.62 18.97
C TRP A 7 -3.49 4.15 20.19
N LYS A 8 -4.74 3.69 19.99
CA LYS A 8 -5.58 3.14 21.08
C LYS A 8 -5.16 1.74 21.53
N SER A 9 -4.18 1.13 20.85
CA SER A 9 -3.42 -0.06 21.24
C SER A 9 -2.03 0.03 20.58
N ASN A 10 -0.97 -0.48 21.21
CA ASN A 10 0.43 -0.24 20.81
C ASN A 10 0.88 -0.90 19.48
N TRP A 11 -0.04 -1.31 18.59
CA TRP A 11 0.29 -1.97 17.33
C TRP A 11 -0.86 -1.89 16.31
N ALA A 12 -0.53 -1.83 15.01
CA ALA A 12 -1.50 -1.82 13.91
C ALA A 12 -2.28 -3.14 13.80
N PRO A 13 -3.47 -3.16 13.16
CA PRO A 13 -4.22 -4.39 12.92
C PRO A 13 -3.36 -5.44 12.19
N GLU A 14 -3.21 -6.62 12.79
CA GLU A 14 -2.55 -7.76 12.15
C GLU A 14 -3.59 -8.64 11.47
N ILE A 15 -3.40 -8.90 10.18
CA ILE A 15 -4.18 -9.93 9.49
C ILE A 15 -3.65 -11.29 9.95
N GLN A 16 -4.41 -11.96 10.82
CA GLN A 16 -4.08 -13.29 11.32
C GLN A 16 -4.34 -14.35 10.23
N GLY A 17 -3.41 -15.28 10.07
CA GLY A 17 -3.53 -16.38 9.11
C GLY A 17 -3.38 -15.96 7.65
N TYR A 18 -4.05 -16.68 6.74
CA TYR A 18 -3.96 -16.42 5.30
C TYR A 18 -4.88 -15.28 4.87
N LEU A 19 -4.38 -14.41 3.99
CA LEU A 19 -5.21 -13.41 3.34
C LEU A 19 -6.14 -14.07 2.33
N HIS A 20 -7.46 -13.90 2.52
CA HIS A 20 -8.50 -14.35 1.60
C HIS A 20 -9.58 -13.27 1.47
N GLY A 21 -10.54 -13.44 0.56
CA GLY A 21 -11.54 -12.41 0.24
C GLY A 21 -12.26 -11.86 1.47
N ASN A 22 -12.78 -12.73 2.34
CA ASN A 22 -13.48 -12.30 3.56
C ASN A 22 -12.59 -11.55 4.56
N SER A 23 -11.37 -12.03 4.84
CA SER A 23 -10.47 -11.35 5.78
C SER A 23 -10.01 -10.00 5.25
N TYR A 24 -9.80 -9.92 3.93
CA TYR A 24 -9.51 -8.65 3.27
C TYR A 24 -10.69 -7.69 3.29
N LEU A 25 -11.92 -8.15 3.02
CA LEU A 25 -13.11 -7.30 3.14
C LEU A 25 -13.30 -6.79 4.58
N ASN A 26 -13.10 -7.65 5.57
CA ASN A 26 -13.16 -7.25 6.97
C ASN A 26 -12.19 -6.11 7.28
N PHE A 27 -10.94 -6.23 6.80
CA PHE A 27 -9.95 -5.17 6.91
C PHE A 27 -10.43 -3.87 6.25
N LEU A 28 -10.95 -3.95 5.02
CA LEU A 28 -11.44 -2.77 4.30
C LEU A 28 -12.60 -2.06 5.02
N GLN A 29 -13.49 -2.82 5.66
CA GLN A 29 -14.69 -2.29 6.31
C GLN A 29 -14.43 -1.76 7.72
N ASN A 30 -13.54 -2.42 8.46
CA ASN A 30 -13.44 -2.20 9.91
C ASN A 30 -12.12 -1.56 10.32
N ASP A 31 -11.01 -1.87 9.64
CA ASP A 31 -9.67 -1.41 10.04
C ASP A 31 -9.23 -0.19 9.20
N LEU A 32 -9.41 -0.26 7.88
CA LEU A 32 -8.97 0.78 6.96
C LEU A 32 -9.58 2.16 7.26
N PRO A 33 -10.88 2.31 7.59
CA PRO A 33 -11.45 3.61 7.91
C PRO A 33 -10.78 4.29 9.11
N GLU A 34 -10.42 3.51 10.15
CA GLU A 34 -9.71 4.03 11.32
C GLU A 34 -8.30 4.51 10.95
N LEU A 35 -7.60 3.78 10.08
CA LEU A 35 -6.27 4.17 9.59
C LEU A 35 -6.32 5.45 8.74
N LEU A 36 -7.45 5.73 8.10
CA LEU A 36 -7.66 6.88 7.22
C LEU A 36 -8.21 8.12 7.96
N GLU A 37 -8.64 8.00 9.22
CA GLU A 37 -9.28 9.08 10.00
C GLU A 37 -8.44 10.36 10.07
N TYR A 38 -7.11 10.23 10.00
CA TYR A 38 -6.19 11.36 10.09
C TYR A 38 -6.02 12.14 8.78
N LEU A 39 -6.57 11.66 7.67
CA LEU A 39 -6.50 12.35 6.38
C LEU A 39 -7.58 13.43 6.28
N PRO A 40 -7.28 14.62 5.73
CA PRO A 40 -8.30 15.62 5.43
C PRO A 40 -9.42 15.02 4.57
N LEU A 41 -10.67 15.37 4.87
CA LEU A 41 -11.84 14.88 4.11
C LEU A 41 -11.72 15.10 2.60
N ARG A 42 -11.11 16.22 2.20
CA ARG A 42 -10.83 16.53 0.79
C ARG A 42 -9.93 15.47 0.15
N ASP A 43 -8.93 14.98 0.85
CA ASP A 43 -8.03 13.96 0.33
C ASP A 43 -8.74 12.61 0.22
N LEU A 44 -9.57 12.26 1.22
CA LEU A 44 -10.40 11.04 1.19
C LEU A 44 -11.39 11.03 0.01
N GLN A 45 -12.09 12.14 -0.24
CA GLN A 45 -13.05 12.25 -1.34
C GLN A 45 -12.41 12.10 -2.73
N ASN A 46 -11.14 12.50 -2.86
CA ASN A 46 -10.39 12.43 -4.12
C ASN A 46 -9.43 11.23 -4.19
N MET A 47 -9.46 10.36 -3.18
CA MET A 47 -8.52 9.25 -3.07
C MET A 47 -8.80 8.19 -4.14
N TRP A 48 -7.71 7.63 -4.66
CA TRP A 48 -7.73 6.45 -5.53
C TRP A 48 -7.24 5.25 -4.74
N PHE A 49 -7.94 4.12 -4.84
CA PHE A 49 -7.57 2.88 -4.17
C PHE A 49 -6.89 1.93 -5.16
N GLN A 50 -5.68 1.44 -4.88
CA GLN A 50 -4.95 0.53 -5.78
C GLN A 50 -4.72 -0.82 -5.11
N ASN A 51 -5.14 -1.88 -5.79
CA ASN A 51 -4.84 -3.27 -5.45
C ASN A 51 -3.90 -3.90 -6.47
N ASP A 52 -3.09 -4.86 -6.01
CA ASP A 52 -2.29 -5.72 -6.87
C ASP A 52 -3.11 -6.93 -7.40
N GLY A 53 -2.42 -7.92 -7.95
CA GLY A 53 -3.03 -9.13 -8.52
C GLY A 53 -3.41 -10.24 -7.52
N CYS A 54 -3.28 -10.03 -6.21
CA CYS A 54 -3.53 -11.05 -5.19
C CYS A 54 -4.97 -11.62 -5.28
N PRO A 55 -5.17 -12.96 -5.17
CA PRO A 55 -6.49 -13.61 -5.17
C PRO A 55 -7.53 -12.99 -4.24
N ALA A 56 -7.13 -12.57 -3.03
CA ALA A 56 -8.02 -11.96 -2.07
C ALA A 56 -8.64 -10.65 -2.59
N HIS A 57 -7.86 -9.85 -3.34
CA HIS A 57 -8.24 -8.51 -3.76
C HIS A 57 -9.28 -8.47 -4.89
N TYR A 58 -9.43 -9.54 -5.68
CA TYR A 58 -10.42 -9.61 -6.76
C TYR A 58 -11.59 -10.55 -6.48
N ALA A 59 -11.71 -11.05 -5.24
CA ALA A 59 -12.91 -11.74 -4.77
C ALA A 59 -14.16 -10.90 -5.04
N ARG A 60 -15.28 -11.54 -5.42
CA ARG A 60 -16.50 -10.84 -5.84
C ARG A 60 -16.98 -9.82 -4.80
N LEU A 61 -17.08 -10.25 -3.54
CA LEU A 61 -17.50 -9.42 -2.40
C LEU A 61 -16.60 -8.18 -2.19
N VAL A 62 -15.29 -8.32 -2.42
CA VAL A 62 -14.33 -7.21 -2.31
C VAL A 62 -14.56 -6.20 -3.42
N ARG A 63 -14.75 -6.67 -4.66
CA ARG A 63 -15.02 -5.79 -5.81
C ARG A 63 -16.36 -5.07 -5.69
N GLU A 64 -17.38 -5.76 -5.19
CA GLU A 64 -18.70 -5.16 -4.92
C GLU A 64 -18.58 -4.02 -3.91
N TYR A 65 -17.85 -4.23 -2.81
CA TYR A 65 -17.57 -3.20 -1.82
C TYR A 65 -16.78 -2.02 -2.41
N LEU A 66 -15.68 -2.29 -3.13
CA LEU A 66 -14.86 -1.22 -3.74
C LEU A 66 -15.63 -0.40 -4.79
N ASN A 67 -16.57 -1.02 -5.51
CA ASN A 67 -17.45 -0.30 -6.43
C ASN A 67 -18.40 0.67 -5.71
N GLN A 68 -18.81 0.35 -4.49
CA GLN A 68 -19.69 1.20 -3.67
C GLN A 68 -18.90 2.33 -3.01
N GLU A 69 -17.78 2.02 -2.37
CA GLU A 69 -16.99 2.99 -1.60
C GLU A 69 -16.09 3.89 -2.46
N TYR A 70 -15.55 3.34 -3.56
CA TYR A 70 -14.64 4.04 -4.48
C TYR A 70 -15.18 4.04 -5.92
N PRO A 71 -16.39 4.57 -6.17
CA PRO A 71 -17.04 4.46 -7.47
C PRO A 71 -16.19 5.10 -8.58
N GLY A 72 -15.72 4.26 -9.50
CA GLY A 72 -14.84 4.66 -10.61
C GLY A 72 -13.42 5.10 -10.19
N ARG A 73 -13.04 4.92 -8.92
CA ARG A 73 -11.78 5.42 -8.33
C ARG A 73 -10.92 4.33 -7.70
N TRP A 74 -11.03 3.09 -8.18
CA TRP A 74 -10.13 2.03 -7.75
C TRP A 74 -9.50 1.28 -8.92
N ILE A 75 -8.28 0.81 -8.71
CA ILE A 75 -7.43 0.13 -9.68
C ILE A 75 -7.19 -1.29 -9.16
N GLY A 76 -7.35 -2.30 -10.01
CA GLY A 76 -7.11 -3.67 -9.61
C GLY A 76 -7.50 -4.67 -10.69
N ARG A 77 -7.32 -5.95 -10.40
CA ARG A 77 -7.74 -7.02 -11.30
C ARG A 77 -9.28 -7.08 -11.35
N LEU A 78 -9.85 -6.98 -12.56
CA LEU A 78 -11.30 -6.91 -12.81
C LEU A 78 -12.00 -5.71 -12.13
N GLY A 79 -11.27 -4.61 -11.93
CA GLY A 79 -11.80 -3.31 -11.50
C GLY A 79 -12.11 -2.36 -12.67
N PRO A 80 -12.58 -1.13 -12.38
CA PRO A 80 -12.90 -0.14 -13.41
C PRO A 80 -11.64 0.35 -14.14
N ILE A 81 -10.48 0.31 -13.49
CA ILE A 81 -9.16 0.44 -14.13
C ILE A 81 -8.39 -0.85 -13.87
N LEU A 82 -7.95 -1.50 -14.95
CA LEU A 82 -7.23 -2.77 -14.89
C LEU A 82 -5.80 -2.56 -14.40
N TRP A 83 -5.42 -3.25 -13.33
CA TRP A 83 -4.02 -3.41 -12.96
C TRP A 83 -3.36 -4.48 -13.84
N PRO A 84 -2.24 -4.18 -14.52
CA PRO A 84 -1.56 -5.16 -15.36
C PRO A 84 -0.97 -6.31 -14.51
N PRO A 85 -1.05 -7.56 -14.99
CA PRO A 85 -0.45 -8.69 -14.29
C PRO A 85 1.09 -8.54 -14.26
N ARG A 86 1.73 -9.10 -13.23
CA ARG A 86 3.20 -9.17 -13.11
C ARG A 86 3.90 -7.81 -13.26
N SER A 87 3.32 -6.76 -12.65
CA SER A 87 3.83 -5.39 -12.74
C SER A 87 4.29 -4.82 -11.38
N PRO A 88 5.20 -5.51 -10.64
CA PRO A 88 5.73 -4.98 -9.38
C PRO A 88 6.51 -3.67 -9.62
N ASP A 89 7.09 -3.48 -10.81
CA ASP A 89 7.78 -2.25 -11.20
C ASP A 89 6.90 -1.00 -11.26
N LEU A 90 5.59 -1.17 -11.25
CA LEU A 90 4.63 -0.08 -11.22
C LEU A 90 3.99 0.11 -9.84
N ASN A 91 4.20 -0.81 -8.90
CA ASN A 91 3.66 -0.70 -7.54
C ASN A 91 4.70 -0.06 -6.60
N PRO A 92 4.45 1.16 -6.07
CA PRO A 92 5.34 1.80 -5.10
C PRO A 92 5.66 0.97 -3.87
N LEU A 93 4.74 0.11 -3.45
CA LEU A 93 4.98 -0.77 -2.32
C LEU A 93 6.06 -1.81 -2.65
N ASP A 94 6.02 -2.37 -3.85
CA ASP A 94 6.94 -3.43 -4.30
C ASP A 94 8.31 -2.88 -4.71
N PHE A 95 8.36 -1.86 -5.57
CA PHE A 95 9.65 -1.36 -6.09
C PHE A 95 10.43 -0.52 -5.07
N PHE A 96 9.82 -0.14 -3.95
CA PHE A 96 10.45 0.74 -2.96
C PHE A 96 10.12 0.41 -1.50
N TYR A 97 8.85 0.46 -1.10
CA TYR A 97 8.48 0.46 0.33
C TYR A 97 8.96 -0.80 1.07
N TRP A 98 8.69 -1.99 0.52
CA TRP A 98 9.06 -3.25 1.17
C TRP A 98 10.56 -3.46 1.26
N GLY A 99 11.31 -3.10 0.21
CA GLY A 99 12.78 -3.13 0.22
C GLY A 99 13.35 -2.21 1.31
N TYR A 100 12.86 -0.97 1.35
CA TYR A 100 13.26 0.01 2.36
C TYR A 100 12.97 -0.48 3.79
N LEU A 101 11.76 -0.99 4.04
CA LEU A 101 11.41 -1.51 5.36
C LEU A 101 12.30 -2.69 5.73
N LYS A 102 12.51 -3.65 4.82
CA LYS A 102 13.33 -4.83 5.10
C LYS A 102 14.76 -4.43 5.50
N ASP A 103 15.38 -3.52 4.76
CA ASP A 103 16.73 -3.03 5.05
C ASP A 103 16.84 -2.37 6.44
N ARG A 104 15.79 -1.64 6.86
CA ARG A 104 15.77 -0.96 8.17
C ARG A 104 15.45 -1.91 9.31
N VAL A 105 14.38 -2.68 9.16
CA VAL A 105 13.88 -3.59 10.21
C VAL A 105 14.94 -4.64 10.55
N TYR A 106 15.59 -5.21 9.55
CA TYR A 106 16.60 -6.26 9.73
C TYR A 106 18.04 -5.74 9.73
N SER A 107 18.25 -4.44 9.93
CA SER A 107 19.61 -3.86 10.04
C SER A 107 20.39 -4.37 11.26
N LYS A 108 19.69 -4.95 12.24
CA LYS A 108 20.25 -5.64 13.42
C LYS A 108 19.51 -6.96 13.63
N PRO A 109 20.15 -7.96 14.29
CA PRO A 109 19.45 -9.17 14.71
C PRO A 109 18.24 -8.83 15.59
N ILE A 110 17.14 -9.57 15.40
CA ILE A 110 15.88 -9.41 16.13
C ILE A 110 15.66 -10.69 16.93
N SER A 111 15.41 -10.54 18.23
CA SER A 111 15.29 -11.67 19.16
C SER A 111 13.87 -11.89 19.66
N THR A 112 13.00 -10.87 19.58
CA THR A 112 11.61 -10.94 20.05
C THR A 112 10.61 -10.37 19.05
N LEU A 113 9.35 -10.76 19.19
CA LEU A 113 8.26 -10.21 18.38
C LEU A 113 8.05 -8.71 18.67
N ASP A 114 8.22 -8.28 19.93
CA ASP A 114 8.07 -6.88 20.31
C ASP A 114 9.17 -6.01 19.69
N GLU A 115 10.41 -6.50 19.64
CA GLU A 115 11.49 -5.84 18.90
C GLU A 115 11.18 -5.73 17.41
N LEU A 116 10.65 -6.80 16.80
CA LEU A 116 10.24 -6.78 15.39
C LEU A 116 9.19 -5.69 15.13
N ARG A 117 8.14 -5.66 15.97
CA ARG A 117 7.07 -4.66 15.89
C ARG A 117 7.64 -3.25 16.06
N GLN A 118 8.45 -3.03 17.08
CA GLN A 118 9.07 -1.74 17.33
C GLN A 118 9.95 -1.27 16.16
N ASN A 119 10.71 -2.18 15.54
CA ASN A 119 11.55 -1.88 14.38
C ASN A 119 10.70 -1.52 13.15
N ILE A 120 9.59 -2.23 12.90
CA ILE A 120 8.64 -1.92 11.81
C ILE A 120 8.04 -0.53 12.01
N THR A 121 7.58 -0.20 13.22
CA THR A 121 7.02 1.12 13.55
C THR A 121 8.04 2.21 13.29
N GLN A 122 9.27 2.09 13.83
CA GLN A 122 10.32 3.09 13.61
C GLN A 122 10.69 3.26 12.14
N ALA A 123 10.78 2.17 11.37
CA ALA A 123 11.08 2.24 9.95
C ALA A 123 9.96 2.92 9.14
N THR A 124 8.71 2.68 9.52
CA THR A 124 7.51 3.28 8.92
C THR A 124 7.40 4.77 9.27
N ASP A 125 7.64 5.16 10.52
CA ASP A 125 7.64 6.57 10.94
C ASP A 125 8.71 7.37 10.20
N HIS A 126 9.88 6.76 9.97
CA HIS A 126 10.95 7.39 9.21
C HIS A 126 10.58 7.62 7.73
N ILE A 127 9.86 6.69 7.10
CA ILE A 127 9.48 6.82 5.69
C ILE A 127 8.30 7.78 5.48
N ASN A 128 7.45 7.97 6.49
CA ASN A 128 6.27 8.83 6.44
C ASN A 128 6.57 10.35 6.36
N GLY A 129 7.85 10.74 6.36
CA GLY A 129 8.24 12.12 6.08
C GLY A 129 7.95 12.57 4.63
N ARG A 130 7.58 13.85 4.45
CA ARG A 130 7.29 14.49 3.13
C ARG A 130 8.39 14.34 2.06
N ARG A 131 9.59 13.90 2.43
CA ARG A 131 10.71 13.63 1.52
C ARG A 131 10.46 12.41 0.64
N TYR A 132 9.93 11.32 1.18
CA TYR A 132 9.80 10.06 0.45
C TYR A 132 8.63 10.09 -0.53
N ALA A 133 7.49 10.66 -0.15
CA ALA A 133 6.33 10.82 -1.04
C ALA A 133 6.69 11.48 -2.38
N ARG A 134 7.49 12.56 -2.36
CA ARG A 134 7.94 13.23 -3.60
C ARG A 134 8.88 12.36 -4.44
N ARG A 135 9.75 11.57 -3.81
CA ARG A 135 10.67 10.67 -4.53
C ARG A 135 9.91 9.51 -5.17
N ILE A 136 8.99 8.91 -4.42
CA ILE A 136 8.10 7.84 -4.89
C ILE A 136 7.29 8.34 -6.09
N LYS A 137 6.63 9.52 -5.98
CA LYS A 137 5.85 10.09 -7.08
C LYS A 137 6.68 10.27 -8.36
N ARG A 138 7.89 10.83 -8.25
CA ARG A 138 8.79 11.01 -9.41
C ARG A 138 9.24 9.67 -10.00
N SER A 139 9.60 8.72 -9.15
CA SER A 139 10.00 7.37 -9.58
C SER A 139 8.86 6.65 -10.29
N PHE A 140 7.65 6.72 -9.74
CA PHE A 140 6.45 6.14 -10.33
C PHE A 140 6.18 6.71 -11.73
N LEU A 141 6.17 8.05 -11.89
CA LEU A 141 5.96 8.67 -13.21
C LEU A 141 7.06 8.26 -14.22
N ARG A 142 8.33 8.22 -13.80
CA ARG A 142 9.42 7.76 -14.65
C ARG A 142 9.24 6.30 -15.09
N ARG A 143 8.85 5.42 -14.17
CA ARG A 143 8.56 4.01 -14.45
C ARG A 143 7.38 3.84 -15.39
N CYS A 144 6.31 4.63 -15.25
CA CYS A 144 5.21 4.67 -16.21
C CYS A 144 5.68 5.06 -17.61
N HIS A 145 6.48 6.13 -17.74
CA HIS A 145 7.02 6.54 -19.04
C HIS A 145 7.94 5.47 -19.66
N ALA A 146 8.82 4.86 -18.86
CA ALA A 146 9.67 3.77 -19.32
C ALA A 146 8.84 2.57 -19.82
N CYS A 147 7.80 2.19 -19.09
CA CYS A 147 6.85 1.15 -19.49
C CYS A 147 6.16 1.47 -20.83
N ILE A 148 5.69 2.70 -21.01
CA ILE A 148 5.06 3.16 -22.25
C ILE A 148 6.06 3.10 -23.41
N ASN A 149 7.29 3.59 -23.21
CA ASN A 149 8.34 3.57 -24.22
C ASN A 149 8.77 2.16 -24.62
N ALA A 150 8.71 1.21 -23.67
CA ALA A 150 8.97 -0.20 -23.90
C ALA A 150 7.74 -0.96 -24.46
N GLY A 151 6.61 -0.28 -24.74
CA GLY A 151 5.39 -0.93 -25.22
C GLY A 151 4.80 -1.96 -24.23
N GLY A 152 4.99 -1.74 -22.93
CA GLY A 152 4.53 -2.65 -21.87
C GLY A 152 5.47 -3.82 -21.56
N GLN A 153 6.63 -3.91 -22.22
CA GLN A 153 7.66 -4.91 -21.91
C GLN A 153 8.49 -4.53 -20.68
N GLN A 154 9.36 -5.44 -20.23
CA GLN A 154 10.30 -5.20 -19.14
C GLN A 154 11.18 -3.97 -19.45
N PHE A 155 11.27 -3.04 -18.49
CA PHE A 155 11.86 -1.72 -18.69
C PHE A 155 12.91 -1.35 -17.63
N GLU A 156 13.34 -2.28 -16.78
CA GLU A 156 14.35 -1.99 -15.74
C GLU A 156 15.64 -1.40 -16.31
N HIS A 157 16.02 -1.79 -17.53
CA HIS A 157 17.17 -1.24 -18.26
C HIS A 157 17.02 0.24 -18.67
N LEU A 158 15.83 0.83 -18.51
CA LEU A 158 15.51 2.22 -18.83
C LEU A 158 15.38 3.12 -17.58
N LEU A 159 15.59 2.58 -16.37
CA LEU A 159 15.28 3.25 -15.09
C LEU A 159 16.46 3.97 -14.42
#